data_AF-A0A2V7H1H2-F1
#
_entry.id   AF-A0A2V7H1H2-F1
#
_cell.length_a   1.000
_cell.length_b   1.000
_cell.length_c   1.000
_cell.angle_alpha   90.00
_cell.angle_beta   90.00
_cell.angle_gamma   90.00
#
_symmetry.space_group_name_H-M   'P 1'
#
loop_
_entity.id
_entity.type
_entity.pdbx_description
1 polymer ?
#
loop_
_entity_poly.entity_id
_entity_poly.type
_entity_poly.pdbx_seq_one_letter_code
_entity_poly.pdbx_strand_id
1 'polypeptide(L)'
;MRGDVNFGARRGAWHEIVHLTTEAAVIQIGQRSVSIPRDSVQIVPVRPQRWSVVPRPSDSINMPMSWGSKYAVCPTCAERAPLKGQPTEMQCTRCRGVFPIAWDDPY
;
A
#
# COMPACT_ATOMS: atom_id res chain seq x y z
N MET A 1 14.53 -6.49 -10.39
CA MET A 1 14.36 -5.08 -10.00
C MET A 1 12.93 -4.70 -10.28
N ARG A 2 12.05 -4.68 -9.27
CA ARG A 2 10.74 -4.04 -9.42
C ARG A 2 11.02 -2.55 -9.40
N GLY A 3 11.10 -1.95 -10.59
CA GLY A 3 11.45 -0.55 -10.75
C GLY A 3 10.54 0.32 -9.92
N ASP A 4 11.11 1.37 -9.32
CA ASP A 4 10.39 2.32 -8.49
C ASP A 4 9.49 3.23 -9.34
N VAL A 5 8.60 2.67 -10.15
CA VAL A 5 7.74 3.43 -11.06
C VAL A 5 6.54 3.96 -10.27
N ASN A 6 6.43 5.28 -10.18
CA ASN A 6 5.35 5.95 -9.49
C ASN A 6 4.18 6.20 -10.44
N PHE A 7 3.13 5.37 -10.32
CA PHE A 7 1.91 5.50 -11.11
C PHE A 7 0.86 6.43 -10.46
N GLY A 8 1.22 7.21 -9.45
CA GLY A 8 0.27 8.01 -8.66
C GLY A 8 -0.53 7.19 -7.65
N ALA A 9 -0.30 5.88 -7.56
CA ALA A 9 -0.83 5.00 -6.52
C ALA A 9 0.08 5.01 -5.28
N ARG A 10 -0.53 4.97 -4.09
CA ARG A 10 0.22 4.81 -2.85
C ARG A 10 0.65 3.35 -2.76
N ARG A 11 1.96 3.09 -2.75
CA ARG A 11 2.52 1.78 -2.43
C ARG A 11 1.92 1.20 -1.16
N GLY A 12 1.58 -0.09 -1.17
CA GLY A 12 0.90 -0.78 -0.07
C GLY A 12 -0.59 -0.51 0.07
N ALA A 13 -1.17 0.39 -0.73
CA ALA A 13 -2.61 0.63 -0.73
C ALA A 13 -3.34 -0.37 -1.62
N TRP A 14 -4.50 -0.81 -1.16
CA TRP A 14 -5.40 -1.68 -1.90
C TRP A 14 -6.43 -0.85 -2.66
N HIS A 15 -6.45 -1.02 -3.98
CA HIS A 15 -7.36 -0.35 -4.88
C HIS A 15 -8.29 -1.36 -5.55
N GLU A 16 -9.50 -0.92 -5.87
CA GLU A 16 -10.40 -1.70 -6.71
C GLU A 16 -9.93 -1.65 -8.16
N ILE A 17 -9.94 -2.81 -8.80
CA ILE A 17 -9.62 -2.94 -10.22
C ILE A 17 -10.90 -2.69 -11.00
N VAL A 18 -10.89 -1.68 -11.86
CA VAL A 18 -12.03 -1.34 -12.73
C VAL A 18 -11.96 -2.08 -14.06
N HIS A 19 -10.75 -2.43 -14.51
CA HIS A 19 -10.54 -3.24 -15.70
C HIS A 19 -9.25 -4.05 -15.57
N LEU A 20 -9.27 -5.31 -16.01
CA LEU A 20 -8.13 -6.22 -15.93
C LEU A 20 -7.89 -6.87 -17.28
N THR A 21 -6.68 -6.73 -17.81
CA THR A 21 -6.21 -7.44 -19.01
C THR A 21 -5.11 -8.45 -18.66
N THR A 22 -4.57 -9.10 -19.67
CA THR A 22 -3.39 -9.97 -19.56
C THR A 22 -2.13 -9.19 -19.19
N GLU A 23 -2.03 -7.92 -19.58
CA GLU A 23 -0.83 -7.08 -19.43
C GLU A 23 -0.95 -6.03 -18.32
N ALA A 24 -2.16 -5.55 -18.02
CA ALA A 24 -2.36 -4.41 -17.13
C ALA A 24 -3.58 -4.55 -16.21
N ALA A 25 -3.46 -3.94 -15.03
CA ALA A 25 -4.58 -3.66 -14.14
C ALA A 25 -4.87 -2.15 -14.18
N VAL A 26 -6.10 -1.80 -14.51
CA VAL A 26 -6.60 -0.43 -14.43
C VAL A 26 -7.27 -0.24 -13.09
N ILE A 27 -6.77 0.71 -12.30
CA ILE A 27 -7.31 1.07 -10.99
C ILE A 27 -7.83 2.50 -11.00
N GLN A 28 -8.82 2.75 -10.14
CA GLN A 28 -9.36 4.09 -9.94
C GLN A 28 -8.69 4.76 -8.73
N ILE A 29 -8.14 5.96 -8.94
CA ILE A 29 -7.52 6.78 -7.89
C ILE A 29 -8.18 8.15 -7.93
N GLY A 30 -9.16 8.36 -7.05
CA GLY A 30 -10.03 9.53 -7.12
C GLY A 30 -10.79 9.56 -8.44
N GLN A 31 -10.66 10.65 -9.20
CA GLN A 31 -11.30 10.81 -10.51
C GLN A 31 -10.45 10.32 -11.69
N ARG A 32 -9.28 9.73 -11.43
CA ARG A 32 -8.34 9.31 -12.47
C ARG A 32 -8.26 7.79 -12.54
N SER A 33 -8.29 7.27 -13.76
CA SER A 33 -7.95 5.88 -14.05
C SER A 33 -6.45 5.78 -14.33
N VAL A 34 -5.80 4.79 -13.72
CA VAL A 34 -4.37 4.56 -13.85
C VAL A 34 -4.16 3.12 -14.30
N SER A 35 -3.46 2.94 -15.42
CA SER A 35 -3.03 1.63 -15.91
C SER A 35 -1.68 1.28 -15.31
N ILE A 36 -1.61 0.13 -14.62
CA ILE A 36 -0.40 -0.39 -13.99
C ILE A 36 -0.09 -1.75 -14.61
N PRO A 37 1.17 -2.03 -14.99
CA PRO A 37 1.57 -3.36 -15.44
C PRO A 37 1.15 -4.44 -14.44
N ARG A 38 0.55 -5.53 -14.93
CA ARG A 38 -0.03 -6.57 -14.09
C ARG A 38 1.00 -7.27 -13.21
N ASP A 39 2.24 -7.37 -13.67
CA ASP A 39 3.38 -7.94 -12.94
C ASP A 39 3.86 -7.07 -11.76
N SER A 40 3.42 -5.81 -11.73
CA SER A 40 3.81 -4.81 -10.75
C SER A 40 2.79 -4.67 -9.62
N VAL A 41 1.69 -5.43 -9.66
CA VAL A 41 0.63 -5.42 -8.64
C VAL A 41 0.34 -6.82 -8.13
N GLN A 42 -0.06 -6.91 -6.86
CA GLN A 42 -0.69 -8.10 -6.32
C GLN A 42 -2.20 -7.99 -6.51
N ILE A 43 -2.81 -9.02 -7.10
CA ILE A 43 -4.26 -9.09 -7.31
C ILE A 43 -4.81 -10.18 -6.40
N VAL A 44 -5.76 -9.80 -5.54
CA VAL A 44 -6.44 -10.71 -4.62
C VAL A 44 -7.96 -10.57 -4.79
N PRO A 45 -8.72 -11.67 -4.62
CA PRO A 45 -10.17 -11.65 -4.79
C PRO A 45 -10.89 -10.88 -3.68
N VAL A 46 -10.27 -10.75 -2.50
CA VAL A 46 -10.83 -10.05 -1.34
C VAL A 46 -9.80 -9.07 -0.82
N ARG A 47 -10.24 -7.84 -0.55
CA ARG A 47 -9.38 -6.79 0.04
C ARG A 47 -8.83 -7.28 1.39
N PRO A 48 -7.49 -7.30 1.57
CA PRO A 48 -6.89 -7.67 2.84
C PRO A 48 -7.32 -6.71 3.95
N GLN A 49 -7.60 -7.26 5.13
CA GLN A 49 -7.96 -6.50 6.34
C GLN A 49 -6.75 -6.36 7.28
N ARG A 50 -5.54 -6.22 6.70
CA ARG A 50 -4.28 -6.09 7.43
C ARG A 50 -3.52 -4.86 6.94
N TRP A 51 -2.76 -4.23 7.82
CA TRP A 51 -1.81 -3.19 7.42
C TRP A 51 -0.72 -3.80 6.52
N SER A 52 -0.49 -3.19 5.36
CA SER A 52 0.64 -3.53 4.49
C SER A 52 1.93 -2.91 5.05
N VAL A 53 3.00 -3.68 5.16
CA VAL A 53 4.33 -3.19 5.58
C VAL A 53 5.17 -2.88 4.35
N VAL A 54 5.47 -1.60 4.11
CA VAL A 54 6.12 -1.14 2.90
C VAL A 54 7.56 -0.69 3.20
N PRO A 55 8.58 -1.19 2.47
CA PRO A 55 9.93 -0.64 2.57
C PRO A 55 9.94 0.80 2.07
N ARG A 56 10.67 1.66 2.77
CA ARG A 56 10.82 3.06 2.40
C ARG A 56 11.53 3.15 1.03
N PRO A 57 10.89 3.73 -0.01
CA PRO A 57 11.55 4.00 -1.27
C PRO A 57 12.71 4.98 -1.09
N SER A 58 13.80 4.80 -1.83
CA SER A 58 14.96 5.69 -1.81
C SER A 58 14.63 7.12 -2.27
N ASP A 59 13.59 7.28 -3.10
CA ASP A 59 13.08 8.54 -3.64
C ASP A 59 11.93 9.16 -2.81
N SER A 60 11.75 8.70 -1.56
CA SER A 60 10.64 9.15 -0.71
C SER A 60 10.82 10.60 -0.19
N ILE A 61 10.39 11.58 -0.99
CA ILE A 61 10.47 13.02 -0.67
C ILE A 61 9.56 13.43 0.51
N ASN A 62 8.42 12.75 0.70
CA ASN A 62 7.37 13.15 1.66
C ASN A 62 7.23 12.23 2.88
N MET A 63 8.30 11.55 3.31
CA MET A 63 8.27 10.68 4.50
C MET A 63 9.24 11.16 5.58
N PRO A 64 8.76 11.45 6.80
CA PRO A 64 9.64 11.89 7.90
C PRO A 64 10.73 10.86 8.21
N MET A 65 11.96 11.33 8.45
CA MET A 65 13.07 10.43 8.82
C MET A 65 12.80 9.62 10.10
N SER A 66 11.98 10.15 11.01
CA SER A 66 11.60 9.50 12.26
C SER A 66 10.79 8.20 12.09
N TRP A 67 10.28 7.91 10.90
CA TRP A 67 9.51 6.69 10.62
C TRP A 67 10.40 5.46 10.32
N GLY A 68 11.70 5.66 10.14
CA GLY A 68 12.65 4.58 9.87
C GLY A 68 12.61 4.06 8.43
N SER A 69 12.92 2.77 8.26
CA SER A 69 13.10 2.10 6.96
C SER A 69 11.84 1.45 6.40
N LYS A 70 10.76 1.37 7.19
CA LYS A 70 9.48 0.78 6.81
C LYS A 70 8.33 1.63 7.35
N TYR A 71 7.19 1.55 6.69
CA TYR A 71 5.95 2.17 7.15
C TYR A 71 4.76 1.26 6.89
N ALA A 72 3.67 1.52 7.60
CA ALA A 72 2.42 0.79 7.43
C ALA A 72 1.44 1.56 6.55
N VAL A 73 0.62 0.86 5.78
CA VAL A 73 -0.49 1.43 4.99
C VAL A 73 -1.82 0.80 5.39
N CYS A 74 -2.79 1.65 5.76
CA CYS A 74 -4.09 1.21 6.25
C CYS A 74 -4.87 0.48 5.14
N PRO A 75 -5.44 -0.72 5.41
CA PRO A 75 -6.18 -1.49 4.42
C PRO A 75 -7.46 -0.78 3.93
N THR A 76 -8.05 0.06 4.77
CA THR A 76 -9.31 0.73 4.47
C THR A 76 -9.11 2.05 3.72
N CYS A 77 -8.31 2.96 4.29
CA CYS A 77 -8.23 4.34 3.81
C CYS A 77 -6.86 4.74 3.23
N ALA A 78 -5.94 3.79 3.07
CA ALA A 78 -4.59 4.01 2.55
C ALA A 78 -3.74 5.04 3.32
N GLU A 79 -4.14 5.37 4.55
CA GLU A 79 -3.38 6.25 5.42
C GLU A 79 -2.05 5.60 5.77
N ARG A 80 -0.98 6.39 5.75
CA ARG A 80 0.35 5.90 6.13
C ARG A 80 0.58 6.13 7.61
N ALA A 81 1.24 5.19 8.27
CA ALA A 81 1.59 5.32 9.69
C ALA A 81 3.02 4.83 9.95
N PRO A 82 3.73 5.43 10.93
CA PRO A 82 5.01 4.91 11.38
C PRO A 82 4.82 3.57 12.08
N LEU A 83 5.77 2.66 11.89
CA LEU A 83 5.85 1.41 12.64
C LEU A 83 6.76 1.62 13.86
N LYS A 84 6.26 1.35 15.07
CA LYS A 84 7.04 1.41 16.32
C LYS A 84 7.21 0.01 16.88
N GLY A 85 8.43 -0.53 16.85
CA GLY A 85 8.66 -1.94 17.20
C GLY A 85 8.02 -2.89 16.19
N GLN A 86 7.45 -4.00 16.67
CA GLN A 86 6.73 -4.99 15.85
C GLN A 86 5.38 -5.37 16.48
N PRO A 87 4.42 -4.42 16.58
CA PRO A 87 3.10 -4.71 17.13
C PRO A 87 2.31 -5.67 16.24
N THR A 88 1.44 -6.47 16.85
CA THR A 88 0.55 -7.39 16.11
C THR A 88 -0.59 -6.67 15.40
N GLU A 89 -1.04 -5.53 15.95
CA GLU A 89 -2.13 -4.70 15.41
C GLU A 89 -1.89 -3.20 15.65
N MET A 90 -2.57 -2.36 14.87
CA MET A 90 -2.51 -0.90 14.97
C MET A 90 -3.86 -0.26 14.65
N GLN A 91 -4.18 0.84 15.35
CA GLN A 91 -5.31 1.70 15.02
C GLN A 91 -4.93 2.74 13.96
N CYS A 92 -5.79 2.92 12.96
CA CYS A 92 -5.62 3.97 11.96
C CYS A 92 -6.06 5.32 12.52
N THR A 93 -5.19 6.33 12.47
CA THR A 93 -5.51 7.69 12.93
C THR A 93 -6.59 8.38 12.11
N ARG A 94 -6.82 7.94 10.87
CA ARG A 94 -7.82 8.51 9.95
C ARG A 94 -9.18 7.82 10.00
N CYS A 95 -9.25 6.51 9.77
CA CYS A 95 -10.52 5.78 9.78
C CYS A 95 -10.89 5.18 11.13
N ARG A 96 -9.98 5.22 12.11
CA ARG A 96 -10.13 4.67 13.48
C ARG A 96 -10.32 3.15 13.59
N GLY A 97 -10.30 2.43 12.47
CA GLY A 97 -10.27 0.98 12.46
C GLY A 97 -8.98 0.42 13.07
N VAL A 98 -9.10 -0.73 13.73
CA VAL A 98 -7.98 -1.49 14.31
C VAL A 98 -7.80 -2.73 13.46
N PHE A 99 -6.58 -2.94 12.98
CA PHE A 99 -6.27 -4.04 12.08
C PHE A 99 -4.93 -4.70 12.45
N PRO A 100 -4.78 -6.01 12.23
CA PRO A 100 -3.50 -6.67 12.36
C PRO A 100 -2.49 -6.16 11.32
N ILE A 101 -1.21 -6.38 11.56
CA ILE A 101 -0.11 -5.97 10.67
C ILE A 101 0.46 -7.19 9.95
N ALA A 102 0.60 -7.08 8.63
CA ALA A 102 1.14 -8.15 7.78
C ALA A 102 2.68 -8.12 7.76
N TRP A 103 3.32 -8.45 8.88
CA TRP A 103 4.79 -8.57 8.97
C TRP A 103 5.35 -9.71 8.13
N ASP A 104 4.52 -10.71 7.88
CA ASP A 104 4.78 -11.94 7.14
C ASP A 104 4.65 -11.78 5.62
N ASP A 105 4.10 -10.66 5.14
CA ASP A 105 3.81 -10.44 3.73
C ASP A 105 5.01 -9.77 3.03
N PRO A 106 5.70 -10.46 2.10
CA PRO A 106 6.82 -9.88 1.36
C PRO A 106 6.30 -8.89 0.32
N TYR A 107 6.35 -7.61 0.67
CA TYR A 107 6.10 -6.49 -0.25
C TYR A 107 7.07 -6.49 -1.46
#